data_AF-A0A928GVD2-F1
#
_entry.id   AF-A0A928GVD2-F1
#
_cell.length_a   1.000
_cell.length_b   1.000
_cell.length_c   1.000
_cell.angle_alpha   90.00
_cell.angle_beta   90.00
_cell.angle_gamma   90.00
#
_symmetry.space_group_name_H-M   'P 1'
#
loop_
_entity.id
_entity.type
_entity.pdbx_description
1 polymer ?
#
loop_
_entity_poly.entity_id
_entity_poly.type
_entity_poly.pdbx_seq_one_letter_code
_entity_poly.pdbx_strand_id
1 'polypeptide(L)'
;MGFITCFLLIVNLALVIGLDVLYWWVGWQFGATGILGVIGFILGYMFSVEMAIAPRDFWWNTEFDVFLAKIGFAWKTALCLWGIGLLVLIILGYNPLW
;
A
#
# COMPACT_ATOMS: atom_id res chain seq x y z
N MET A 1 -8.29 19.00 -11.35
CA MET A 1 -7.70 17.66 -11.13
C MET A 1 -7.66 17.24 -9.66
N GLY A 2 -7.45 18.16 -8.70
CA GLY A 2 -7.34 17.80 -7.26
C GLY A 2 -8.52 17.02 -6.67
N PHE A 3 -9.76 17.28 -7.09
CA PHE A 3 -10.92 16.49 -6.62
C PHE A 3 -10.88 15.03 -7.08
N ILE A 4 -10.48 14.79 -8.33
CA ILE A 4 -10.41 13.43 -8.91
C ILE A 4 -9.27 12.65 -8.27
N THR A 5 -8.10 13.25 -8.09
CA THR A 5 -6.96 12.59 -7.42
C THR A 5 -7.25 12.33 -5.95
N CYS A 6 -7.90 13.26 -5.25
CA CYS A 6 -8.36 13.06 -3.87
C CYS A 6 -9.38 11.90 -3.77
N PHE A 7 -10.38 11.87 -4.65
CA PHE A 7 -11.35 10.79 -4.71
C PHE A 7 -10.68 9.43 -4.96
N LEU A 8 -9.78 9.35 -5.94
CA LEU A 8 -9.04 8.13 -6.23
C LEU A 8 -8.17 7.68 -5.04
N LEU A 9 -7.53 8.60 -4.33
CA LEU A 9 -6.76 8.27 -3.13
C LEU A 9 -7.64 7.68 -2.03
N ILE A 10 -8.81 8.30 -1.77
CA ILE A 10 -9.76 7.82 -0.77
C ILE A 10 -10.29 6.42 -1.14
N VAL A 11 -10.60 6.19 -2.42
CA VAL A 11 -11.02 4.87 -2.89
C VAL A 11 -9.93 3.82 -2.66
N ASN A 12 -8.67 4.13 -2.98
CA ASN A 12 -7.57 3.20 -2.75
C ASN A 12 -7.33 2.94 -1.25
N LEU A 13 -7.47 3.96 -0.41
CA LEU A 13 -7.38 3.82 1.04
C LEU A 13 -8.52 2.92 1.57
N ALA A 14 -9.75 3.12 1.09
CA ALA A 14 -10.89 2.29 1.44
C ALA A 14 -10.71 0.83 0.99
N LEU A 15 -10.10 0.60 -0.18
CA LEU A 15 -9.77 -0.74 -0.66
C LEU A 15 -8.72 -1.44 0.23
N VAL A 16 -7.67 -0.73 0.63
CA VAL A 16 -6.62 -1.28 1.51
C VAL A 16 -7.18 -1.64 2.88
N ILE A 17 -8.01 -0.76 3.46
CA ILE A 17 -8.70 -1.04 4.73
C ILE A 17 -9.71 -2.19 4.57
N GLY A 18 -10.47 -2.21 3.47
CA GLY A 18 -11.42 -3.29 3.18
C GLY A 18 -10.73 -4.64 3.05
N LEU A 19 -9.55 -4.71 2.42
CA LEU A 19 -8.72 -5.91 2.36
C LEU A 19 -8.26 -6.35 3.75
N ASP A 20 -7.82 -5.42 4.61
CA ASP A 20 -7.46 -5.73 5.99
C ASP A 20 -8.63 -6.38 6.73
N VAL A 21 -9.83 -5.78 6.66
CA VAL A 21 -11.06 -6.34 7.25
C VAL A 21 -11.34 -7.77 6.76
N LEU A 22 -11.13 -8.05 5.47
CA LEU A 22 -11.28 -9.41 4.93
C LEU A 22 -10.23 -10.37 5.49
N TYR A 23 -9.00 -9.91 5.74
CA TYR A 23 -7.96 -10.74 6.37
C TYR A 23 -8.29 -11.14 7.80
N TRP A 24 -8.95 -10.26 8.57
CA TRP A 24 -9.46 -10.60 9.91
C TRP A 24 -10.48 -11.73 9.90
N TRP A 25 -11.19 -11.96 8.79
CA TRP A 25 -12.15 -13.06 8.66
C TRP A 25 -11.46 -14.40 8.38
N VAL A 26 -10.22 -14.38 7.91
CA VAL A 26 -9.41 -15.58 7.65
C VAL A 26 -8.74 -16.04 8.95
N GLY A 27 -8.15 -15.12 9.70
CA GLY A 27 -7.46 -15.44 10.96
C GLY A 27 -6.86 -14.20 11.60
N TRP A 28 -6.65 -14.24 12.92
CA TRP A 28 -6.15 -13.07 13.66
C TRP A 28 -4.70 -12.73 13.28
N GLN A 29 -3.85 -13.72 12.98
CA GLN A 29 -2.49 -13.48 12.50
C GLN A 29 -2.47 -12.89 11.07
N PHE A 30 -3.42 -13.30 10.23
CA PHE A 30 -3.60 -12.76 8.89
C PHE A 30 -4.08 -11.30 8.93
N GLY A 31 -5.02 -10.98 9.82
CA GLY A 31 -5.43 -9.60 10.10
C GLY A 31 -4.29 -8.74 10.66
N ALA A 32 -3.50 -9.27 11.61
CA ALA A 32 -2.37 -8.55 12.18
C ALA A 32 -1.30 -8.19 11.13
N THR A 33 -1.02 -9.10 10.18
CA THR A 33 -0.13 -8.81 9.05
C THR A 33 -0.77 -7.89 8.01
N GLY A 34 -2.09 -7.93 7.87
CA GLY A 34 -2.88 -6.97 7.11
C GLY A 34 -2.62 -5.52 7.54
N ILE A 35 -2.58 -5.24 8.85
CA ILE A 35 -2.26 -3.92 9.39
C ILE A 35 -0.89 -3.43 8.89
N LEU A 36 0.11 -4.32 8.82
CA LEU A 36 1.43 -3.97 8.28
C LEU A 36 1.34 -3.57 6.80
N GLY A 37 0.45 -4.21 6.03
CA GLY A 37 0.14 -3.82 4.66
C GLY A 37 -0.50 -2.43 4.58
N VAL A 38 -1.45 -2.10 5.47
CA VAL A 38 -2.06 -0.77 5.56
C VAL A 38 -1.01 0.30 5.87
N ILE A 39 -0.14 0.04 6.86
CA ILE A 39 0.97 0.94 7.21
C ILE A 39 1.92 1.10 6.00
N GLY A 40 2.23 -0.01 5.32
CA GLY A 40 3.06 0.00 4.12
C GLY A 40 2.49 0.85 3.00
N PHE A 41 1.18 0.83 2.79
CA PHE A 41 0.50 1.69 1.82
C PHE A 41 0.69 3.18 2.15
N ILE A 42 0.47 3.56 3.42
CA ILE A 42 0.60 4.95 3.88
C ILE A 42 2.05 5.43 3.72
N LEU A 43 3.01 4.63 4.18
CA LEU A 43 4.44 4.96 4.06
C LEU A 43 4.87 5.04 2.59
N GLY A 44 4.46 4.08 1.77
CA GLY A 44 4.74 4.09 0.33
C GLY A 44 4.20 5.34 -0.36
N TYR A 45 2.96 5.73 -0.05
CA TYR A 45 2.39 6.95 -0.58
C TYR A 45 3.15 8.20 -0.12
N MET A 46 3.51 8.29 1.17
CA MET A 46 4.28 9.42 1.72
C MET A 46 5.67 9.56 1.09
N PHE A 47 6.44 8.48 0.98
CA PHE A 47 7.81 8.52 0.46
C PHE A 47 7.90 8.56 -1.07
N SER A 48 6.81 8.26 -1.78
CA SER A 48 6.79 8.32 -3.25
C SER A 48 7.00 9.72 -3.83
N VAL A 49 6.86 10.79 -3.02
CA VAL A 49 7.04 12.18 -3.44
C VAL A 49 8.47 12.44 -3.94
N GLU A 50 9.47 11.82 -3.31
CA GLU A 50 10.89 12.04 -3.65
C GLU A 50 11.41 11.07 -4.71
N MET A 51 10.72 9.94 -4.95
CA MET A 51 11.15 8.90 -5.90
C MET A 51 10.44 8.94 -7.25
N ALA A 52 9.29 9.62 -7.37
CA ALA A 52 8.47 9.54 -8.57
C ALA A 52 8.99 10.38 -9.75
N ILE A 53 9.95 11.30 -9.54
CA ILE A 53 10.40 12.23 -10.59
C ILE A 53 11.92 12.44 -10.48
N ALA A 54 12.66 12.05 -11.52
CA ALA A 54 14.02 12.56 -11.71
C ALA A 54 13.94 14.07 -12.00
N PRO A 55 14.84 14.92 -11.47
CA PRO A 55 14.76 16.38 -11.62
C PRO A 55 14.59 16.87 -13.07
N ARG A 56 15.12 16.11 -14.04
CA ARG A 56 14.98 16.35 -15.48
C ARG A 56 13.57 16.14 -16.05
N ASP A 57 12.78 15.24 -15.47
CA ASP A 57 11.48 14.84 -16.00
C ASP A 57 10.31 15.61 -15.31
N PHE A 58 10.63 16.52 -14.39
CA PHE A 58 9.65 17.32 -13.63
C PHE A 58 8.76 18.18 -14.51
N TRP A 59 9.28 18.67 -15.64
CA TRP A 59 8.56 19.56 -16.56
C TRP A 59 7.85 18.82 -17.71
N TRP A 60 8.06 17.51 -17.85
CA TRP A 60 7.56 16.72 -18.97
C TRP A 60 6.39 15.81 -18.61
N ASN A 61 6.25 15.45 -17.33
CA ASN A 61 5.20 14.57 -16.85
C ASN A 61 4.00 15.38 -16.32
N THR A 62 2.79 14.94 -16.67
CA THR A 62 1.57 15.55 -16.13
C THR A 62 1.38 15.20 -14.65
N GLU A 63 0.82 16.11 -13.86
CA GLU A 63 0.57 15.91 -12.41
C GLU A 63 -0.23 14.64 -12.10
N PHE A 64 -1.08 14.20 -13.04
CA PHE A 64 -1.89 13.00 -12.92
C PHE A 64 -1.08 11.71 -13.08
N ASP A 65 -0.11 11.71 -13.99
CA ASP A 65 0.75 10.55 -14.24
C ASP A 65 1.68 10.28 -13.03
N VAL A 66 2.20 11.37 -12.45
CA VAL A 66 2.94 11.33 -11.18
C VAL A 66 2.06 10.73 -10.08
N PHE A 67 0.80 11.15 -9.96
CA PHE A 67 -0.12 10.60 -8.97
C PHE A 67 -0.37 9.09 -9.15
N LEU A 68 -0.56 8.62 -10.39
CA LEU A 68 -0.72 7.19 -10.67
C LEU A 68 0.53 6.39 -10.27
N ALA A 69 1.72 6.91 -10.57
CA ALA A 69 2.98 6.28 -10.15
C ALA A 69 3.09 6.18 -8.62
N LYS A 70 2.65 7.21 -7.88
CA LYS A 70 2.62 7.20 -6.40
C LYS A 70 1.69 6.12 -5.84
N ILE A 71 0.47 6.01 -6.39
CA ILE A 71 -0.46 4.94 -6.00
C ILE A 71 0.12 3.56 -6.31
N GLY A 72 0.72 3.40 -7.50
CA GLY A 72 1.36 2.14 -7.87
C GLY A 72 2.49 1.75 -6.91
N PHE A 73 3.29 2.72 -6.47
CA PHE A 73 4.35 2.47 -5.47
C PHE A 73 3.78 2.15 -4.09
N ALA A 74 2.71 2.82 -3.67
CA ALA A 74 2.01 2.54 -2.41
C ALA A 74 1.46 1.10 -2.35
N TRP A 75 0.88 0.60 -3.43
CA TRP A 75 0.42 -0.79 -3.49
C TRP A 75 1.57 -1.81 -3.47
N LYS A 76 2.66 -1.54 -4.18
CA LYS A 76 3.86 -2.42 -4.17
C LYS A 76 4.46 -2.54 -2.77
N THR A 77 4.57 -1.41 -2.07
CA THR A 77 5.09 -1.38 -0.68
C THR A 77 4.14 -2.06 0.30
N ALA A 78 2.82 -1.85 0.16
CA ALA A 78 1.82 -2.57 0.95
C ALA A 78 1.93 -4.10 0.78
N LEU A 79 1.99 -4.58 -0.46
CA LEU A 79 2.14 -6.02 -0.75
C LEU A 79 3.46 -6.60 -0.24
N CYS A 80 4.55 -5.83 -0.36
CA CYS A 80 5.86 -6.26 0.13
C CYS A 80 5.87 -6.42 1.66
N LEU A 81 5.39 -5.41 2.39
CA LEU A 81 5.32 -5.44 3.86
C LEU A 81 4.37 -6.53 4.38
N TRP A 82 3.21 -6.68 3.76
CA TRP A 82 2.28 -7.77 4.07
C TRP A 82 2.92 -9.16 3.83
N GLY A 83 3.55 -9.35 2.66
CA GLY A 83 4.21 -10.61 2.31
C GLY A 83 5.40 -10.95 3.21
N ILE A 84 6.21 -9.96 3.58
CA ILE A 84 7.29 -10.13 4.56
C ILE A 84 6.71 -10.49 5.93
N GLY A 85 5.64 -9.82 6.37
CA GLY A 85 4.97 -10.13 7.63
C GLY A 85 4.49 -11.58 7.68
N LEU A 86 3.88 -12.07 6.60
CA LEU A 86 3.47 -13.47 6.49
C LEU A 86 4.64 -14.45 6.49
N LEU A 87 5.70 -14.17 5.75
CA LEU A 87 6.91 -15.00 5.75
C LEU A 87 7.51 -15.12 7.14
N VAL A 88 7.60 -14.01 7.88
CA VAL A 88 8.12 -14.01 9.25
C VAL A 88 7.25 -14.88 10.16
N LEU A 89 5.92 -14.76 10.09
CA LEU A 89 5.02 -15.62 10.87
C LEU A 89 5.23 -17.11 10.57
N ILE A 90 5.36 -17.47 9.30
CA ILE A 90 5.59 -18.85 8.86
C ILE A 90 6.93 -19.36 9.39
N ILE A 91 8.00 -18.56 9.31
CA ILE A 91 9.33 -18.92 9.83
C ILE A 91 9.31 -19.11 11.35
N LEU A 92 8.52 -18.32 12.07
CA LEU A 92 8.34 -18.43 13.51
C LEU A 92 7.44 -19.61 13.93
N GLY A 93 6.92 -20.38 12.99
CA GLY A 93 6.09 -21.56 13.24
C GLY A 93 4.62 -21.26 13.52
N TYR A 94 4.17 -20.02 13.31
CA TYR A 94 2.75 -19.68 13.37
C TYR A 94 2.05 -20.09 12.09
N ASN A 95 0.84 -20.64 12.22
CA ASN A 95 0.00 -20.92 11.06
C ASN A 95 -0.92 -19.73 10.82
N PRO A 96 -0.71 -18.94 9.76
CA PRO A 96 -1.47 -17.71 9.52
C PRO A 96 -2.95 -17.93 9.18
N LEU A 97 -3.37 -19.18 8.97
CA LEU A 97 -4.73 -19.58 8.62
C LEU A 97 -5.55 -20.13 9.82
N TRP A 98 -4.98 -20.16 11.04
CA TRP A 98 -5.58 -20.80 12.22
C TRP A 98 -5.49 -19.94 13.47
#